data_AF-A0A942CWR1-F1
#
_entry.id   AF-A0A942CWR1-F1
#
_cell.length_a   1.000
_cell.length_b   1.000
_cell.length_c   1.000
_cell.angle_alpha   90.00
_cell.angle_beta   90.00
_cell.angle_gamma   90.00
#
_symmetry.space_group_name_H-M   'P 1'
#
loop_
_entity.id
_entity.type
_entity.pdbx_description
1 polymer ?
#
loop_
_entity_poly.entity_id
_entity_poly.type
_entity_poly.pdbx_seq_one_letter_code
_entity_poly.pdbx_strand_id
1 'polypeptide(L)'
;GRVGGHTEARSLQAAAQERCVPVWCGGMLESGIGRAHNIAMSTLPGFTLPGDVSASSRYWDEDIIEPEVEVTKEGTIRVPTAPGIGYRVRQARVEELTVRSQSFSKSSRASV
;
A
#
# COMPACT_ATOMS: atom_id res chain seq x y z
N GLY A 1 4.58 -5.97 -3.22
CA GLY A 1 4.12 -7.20 -3.89
C GLY A 1 5.25 -7.90 -4.60
N ARG A 2 5.39 -7.69 -5.91
CA ARG A 2 6.33 -8.40 -6.82
C ARG A 2 7.75 -8.59 -6.30
N VAL A 3 8.30 -7.59 -5.61
CA VAL A 3 9.71 -7.58 -5.17
C VAL A 3 9.93 -8.20 -3.78
N GLY A 4 8.91 -8.77 -3.14
CA GLY A 4 9.08 -9.49 -1.87
C GLY A 4 8.78 -8.69 -0.58
N GLY A 5 8.27 -7.47 -0.70
CA GLY A 5 7.80 -6.67 0.45
C GLY A 5 8.54 -5.35 0.62
N HIS A 6 8.27 -4.66 1.74
CA HIS A 6 8.79 -3.30 1.98
C HIS A 6 10.30 -3.25 2.15
N THR A 7 10.90 -4.22 2.83
CA THR A 7 12.36 -4.30 3.00
C THR A 7 13.06 -4.38 1.64
N GLU A 8 12.65 -5.32 0.80
CA GLU A 8 13.22 -5.49 -0.54
C GLU A 8 12.93 -4.31 -1.46
N ALA A 9 11.71 -3.76 -1.40
CA ALA A 9 11.36 -2.57 -2.18
C ALA A 9 12.21 -1.36 -1.79
N ARG A 10 12.51 -1.17 -0.49
CA ARG A 10 13.40 -0.12 0.00
C ARG A 10 14.84 -0.34 -0.42
N SER A 11 15.34 -1.58 -0.37
CA SER A 11 16.69 -1.93 -0.87
C SER A 11 16.84 -1.59 -2.35
N LEU A 12 15.83 -1.90 -3.17
CA LEU A 12 15.80 -1.55 -4.60
C LEU A 12 15.72 -0.03 -4.82
N GLN A 13 14.88 0.67 -4.06
CA GLN A 13 14.79 2.14 -4.10
C GLN A 13 16.15 2.77 -3.80
N ALA A 14 16.82 2.34 -2.74
CA ALA A 14 18.14 2.87 -2.36
C ALA A 14 19.19 2.61 -3.46
N ALA A 15 19.24 1.38 -4.01
CA ALA A 15 20.16 1.04 -5.08
C ALA A 15 19.91 1.87 -6.36
N ALA A 16 18.65 2.13 -6.70
CA ALA A 16 18.29 2.99 -7.83
C ALA A 16 18.69 4.46 -7.57
N GLN A 17 18.42 4.97 -6.36
CA GLN A 17 18.77 6.32 -5.95
C GLN A 17 20.28 6.58 -6.01
N GLU A 18 21.11 5.65 -5.51
CA GLU A 18 22.57 5.72 -5.59
C GLU A 18 23.09 5.82 -7.04
N ARG A 19 22.34 5.29 -8.00
CA ARG A 19 22.67 5.27 -9.43
C ARG A 19 21.97 6.37 -10.21
N CYS A 20 21.28 7.28 -9.53
CA CYS A 20 20.48 8.34 -10.14
C CYS A 20 19.44 7.80 -11.14
N VAL A 21 18.92 6.59 -10.92
CA VAL A 21 17.86 6.00 -11.74
C VAL A 21 16.51 6.41 -11.14
N PRO A 22 15.69 7.19 -11.84
CA PRO A 22 14.38 7.58 -11.34
C PRO A 22 13.46 6.36 -11.27
N VAL A 23 12.64 6.28 -10.21
CA VAL A 23 11.67 5.20 -10.02
C VAL A 23 10.25 5.76 -9.86
N TRP A 24 9.27 4.87 -10.02
CA TRP A 24 7.86 5.12 -9.70
C TRP A 24 7.28 3.88 -9.01
N CYS A 25 6.17 4.06 -8.30
CA CYS A 25 5.43 2.95 -7.71
C CYS A 25 4.36 2.50 -8.71
N GLY A 26 4.44 1.25 -9.16
CA GLY A 26 3.39 0.65 -10.00
C GLY A 26 2.16 0.25 -9.19
N GLY A 27 1.05 -0.01 -9.87
CA GLY A 27 -0.20 -0.47 -9.30
C GLY A 27 -0.55 -1.90 -9.75
N MET A 28 -1.30 -2.61 -8.91
CA MET A 28 -1.76 -3.98 -9.14
C MET A 28 -3.28 -4.11 -8.86
N LEU A 29 -4.03 -3.03 -9.05
CA LEU A 29 -5.45 -2.93 -8.67
C LEU A 29 -5.65 -3.24 -7.18
N GLU A 30 -4.82 -2.65 -6.32
CA GLU A 30 -4.90 -2.91 -4.89
C GLU A 30 -6.22 -2.41 -4.30
N SER A 31 -6.73 -3.14 -3.31
CA SER A 31 -7.65 -2.56 -2.34
C SER A 31 -6.95 -1.46 -1.53
N GLY A 32 -7.71 -0.70 -0.74
CA GLY A 32 -7.20 0.39 0.06
C GLY A 32 -5.99 0.05 0.94
N ILE A 33 -5.89 -1.19 1.43
CA ILE A 33 -4.75 -1.65 2.25
C ILE A 33 -3.45 -1.66 1.44
N GLY A 34 -3.45 -2.30 0.26
CA GLY A 34 -2.27 -2.35 -0.60
C GLY A 34 -1.93 -0.98 -1.17
N ARG A 35 -2.96 -0.20 -1.52
CA ARG A 35 -2.83 1.17 -1.99
C ARG A 35 -2.16 2.08 -0.96
N ALA A 36 -2.57 1.99 0.31
CA ALA A 36 -1.95 2.73 1.41
C ALA A 36 -0.46 2.44 1.57
N HIS A 37 -0.08 1.17 1.44
CA HIS A 37 1.32 0.76 1.43
C HIS A 37 2.10 1.33 0.24
N ASN A 38 1.50 1.37 -0.96
CA ASN A 38 2.13 1.97 -2.13
C ASN A 38 2.26 3.50 -2.00
N ILE A 39 1.28 4.19 -1.40
CA ILE A 39 1.36 5.63 -1.08
C ILE A 39 2.59 5.88 -0.21
N ALA A 40 2.74 5.14 0.89
CA ALA A 40 3.87 5.30 1.79
C ALA A 40 5.23 5.03 1.11
N MET A 41 5.32 3.99 0.27
CA MET A 41 6.55 3.72 -0.48
C MET A 41 6.89 4.83 -1.49
N SER A 42 5.88 5.44 -2.09
CA SER A 42 6.04 6.51 -3.09
C SER A 42 6.56 7.83 -2.49
N THR A 43 6.58 7.98 -1.16
CA THR A 43 7.14 9.18 -0.50
C THR A 43 8.65 9.10 -0.32
N LEU A 44 9.28 7.96 -0.61
CA LEU A 44 10.72 7.81 -0.47
C LEU A 44 11.47 8.60 -1.55
N PRO A 45 12.71 9.04 -1.28
CA PRO A 45 13.54 9.68 -2.29
C PRO A 45 13.72 8.83 -3.56
N GLY A 46 13.90 9.47 -4.72
CA GLY A 46 14.07 8.77 -5.99
C GLY A 46 12.76 8.35 -6.69
N PHE A 47 11.63 8.33 -5.97
CA PHE A 47 10.30 8.26 -6.59
C PHE A 47 9.92 9.62 -7.20
N THR A 48 10.47 9.92 -8.38
CA THR A 48 10.33 11.23 -9.06
C THR A 48 9.41 11.18 -10.27
N LEU A 49 9.02 9.99 -10.70
CA LEU A 49 8.05 9.78 -11.77
C LEU A 49 6.66 9.50 -11.17
N PRO A 50 5.57 10.00 -11.76
CA PRO A 50 4.21 9.69 -11.30
C PRO A 50 3.97 8.17 -11.25
N GLY A 51 3.47 7.69 -10.12
CA GLY A 51 3.12 6.28 -9.94
C GLY A 51 1.70 5.95 -10.38
N ASP A 52 1.42 4.66 -10.49
CA ASP A 52 0.08 4.12 -10.81
C ASP A 52 -0.77 3.93 -9.54
N VAL A 53 -0.69 4.88 -8.61
CA VAL A 53 -1.51 4.92 -7.40
C VAL A 53 -2.56 6.00 -7.59
N SER A 54 -3.83 5.60 -7.68
CA SER A 54 -4.96 6.50 -7.95
C SER A 54 -6.02 6.44 -6.87
N ALA A 55 -7.10 7.22 -7.01
CA ALA A 55 -8.23 7.19 -6.09
C ALA A 55 -8.88 5.80 -6.03
N SER A 56 -9.41 5.42 -4.86
CA SER A 56 -10.15 4.17 -4.68
C SER A 56 -11.33 4.07 -5.66
N SER A 57 -12.08 5.16 -5.83
CA SER A 57 -13.24 5.28 -6.72
C SER A 57 -12.95 5.07 -8.21
N ARG A 58 -11.67 5.03 -8.62
CA ARG A 58 -11.29 4.65 -9.99
C ARG A 58 -11.55 3.17 -10.26
N TYR A 59 -11.52 2.32 -9.23
CA TYR A 59 -11.59 0.86 -9.38
C TYR A 59 -12.73 0.22 -8.60
N TRP A 60 -13.13 0.82 -7.49
CA TRP A 60 -14.11 0.25 -6.57
C TRP A 60 -15.28 1.21 -6.38
N ASP A 61 -16.50 0.71 -6.43
CA ASP A 61 -17.67 1.47 -5.99
C ASP A 61 -17.60 1.75 -4.48
N GLU A 62 -16.99 0.82 -3.73
CA GLU A 62 -16.77 0.91 -2.29
C GLU A 62 -15.52 0.11 -1.90
N ASP A 63 -14.55 0.79 -1.29
CA ASP A 63 -13.29 0.19 -0.81
C ASP A 63 -13.41 -0.37 0.62
N ILE A 64 -12.41 -1.14 1.04
CA ILE A 64 -12.32 -1.78 2.37
C ILE A 64 -11.60 -0.92 3.42
N ILE A 65 -11.39 0.36 3.16
CA ILE A 65 -10.77 1.31 4.10
C ILE A 65 -11.63 2.55 4.31
N GLU A 66 -11.43 3.25 5.42
CA GLU A 66 -12.03 4.56 5.69
C GLU A 66 -11.01 5.55 6.32
N PRO A 67 -10.95 6.81 5.83
CA PRO A 67 -11.56 7.28 4.57
C PRO A 67 -10.95 6.55 3.36
N GLU A 68 -11.64 6.58 2.21
CA GLU A 68 -11.08 6.08 0.96
C GLU A 68 -9.92 6.96 0.47
N VAL A 69 -9.05 6.41 -0.38
CA VAL A 69 -8.00 7.22 -1.00
C VAL A 69 -8.62 8.11 -2.07
N GLU A 70 -8.40 9.42 -1.92
CA GLU A 70 -8.80 10.42 -2.90
C GLU A 70 -7.59 11.02 -3.61
N VAL A 71 -7.81 11.50 -4.84
CA VAL A 71 -6.85 12.29 -5.61
C VAL A 71 -7.34 13.74 -5.63
N THR A 72 -6.46 14.66 -5.27
CA THR A 72 -6.73 16.10 -5.28
C THR A 72 -6.92 16.62 -6.71
N LYS A 73 -7.40 17.86 -6.85
CA LYS A 73 -7.54 18.50 -8.17
C LYS A 73 -6.20 18.68 -8.88
N GLU A 74 -5.10 18.68 -8.13
CA GLU A 74 -3.73 18.79 -8.64
C GLU A 74 -3.16 17.42 -9.06
N GLY A 75 -3.94 16.34 -9.00
CA GLY A 75 -3.49 14.99 -9.37
C GLY A 75 -2.59 14.35 -8.32
N THR A 76 -2.64 14.79 -7.06
CA THR A 76 -1.81 14.27 -5.97
C THR A 76 -2.62 13.55 -4.91
N ILE A 77 -1.97 12.71 -4.11
CA ILE A 77 -2.59 12.03 -2.96
C ILE A 77 -1.99 12.60 -1.68
N ARG A 78 -2.83 12.91 -0.70
CA ARG A 78 -2.37 13.33 0.63
C ARG A 78 -1.85 12.11 1.39
N VAL A 79 -0.60 12.19 1.85
CA VAL A 79 0.02 11.11 2.62
C VAL A 79 -0.59 11.11 4.03
N PRO A 80 -1.17 9.99 4.49
CA PRO A 80 -1.70 9.90 5.84
C PRO A 80 -0.56 9.87 6.87
N THR A 81 -0.79 10.45 8.06
CA THR A 81 0.21 10.54 9.14
C THR A 81 -0.13 9.69 10.36
N ALA A 82 -1.32 9.07 10.38
CA ALA A 82 -1.73 8.20 11.46
C ALA A 82 -0.85 6.91 11.50
N PRO A 83 -0.66 6.29 12.68
CA PRO A 83 0.12 5.07 12.81
C PRO A 83 -0.35 3.91 11.91
N GLY A 84 0.57 3.02 11.55
CA GLY A 84 0.28 1.87 10.69
C GLY A 84 0.19 2.28 9.22
N ILE A 85 -0.84 1.81 8.51
CA ILE A 85 -1.06 2.18 7.11
C ILE A 85 -1.73 3.55 6.94
N GLY A 86 -2.07 4.22 8.05
CA GLY A 86 -2.67 5.56 8.02
C GLY A 86 -4.16 5.61 7.70
N TYR A 87 -4.80 4.45 7.48
CA TYR A 87 -6.23 4.29 7.21
C TYR A 87 -6.83 3.22 8.13
N ARG A 88 -8.12 3.35 8.43
CA ARG A 88 -8.86 2.33 9.18
C ARG A 88 -9.38 1.28 8.20
N VAL A 89 -9.25 0.00 8.55
CA VAL A 89 -9.83 -1.10 7.75
C VAL A 89 -11.29 -1.28 8.14
N ARG A 90 -12.17 -1.31 7.15
CA ARG A 90 -13.61 -1.57 7.31
C ARG A 90 -13.84 -3.07 7.42
N GLN A 91 -13.65 -3.62 8.63
CA GLN A 91 -13.70 -5.06 8.87
C GLN A 91 -15.01 -5.71 8.39
N ALA A 92 -16.16 -5.08 8.64
CA ALA A 92 -17.45 -5.58 8.17
C ALA A 92 -17.51 -5.74 6.63
N ARG A 93 -16.91 -4.81 5.88
CA ARG A 93 -16.86 -4.89 4.40
C ARG A 93 -15.88 -5.96 3.94
N VAL A 94 -14.75 -6.12 4.63
CA VAL A 94 -13.83 -7.24 4.38
C VAL A 94 -14.55 -8.57 4.58
N GLU A 95 -15.29 -8.73 5.67
CA GLU A 95 -16.08 -9.93 5.97
C GLU A 95 -17.16 -10.19 4.90
N GLU A 96 -17.89 -9.16 4.48
CA GLU A 96 -18.92 -9.26 3.43
C GLU A 96 -18.36 -9.76 2.09
N LEU A 97 -17.17 -9.27 1.71
CA LEU A 97 -16.50 -9.64 0.44
C LEU A 97 -15.70 -10.96 0.55
N THR A 98 -15.59 -11.55 1.74
CA THR A 98 -14.75 -12.73 1.96
C THR A 98 -15.41 -13.99 1.41
N VAL A 99 -14.78 -14.60 0.40
CA VAL A 99 -15.20 -15.90 -0.14
C VAL A 99 -14.59 -17.10 0.59
N ARG A 100 -13.47 -16.90 1.31
CA ARG A 100 -12.78 -17.92 2.09
C ARG A 100 -11.94 -17.27 3.19
N SER A 101 -11.98 -17.85 4.38
CA SER A 101 -11.14 -17.45 5.52
C SER A 101 -10.41 -18.66 6.10
N GLN A 102 -9.20 -18.43 6.61
CA GLN A 102 -8.41 -19.43 7.35
C GLN A 102 -7.59 -18.74 8.42
N SER A 103 -7.52 -19.32 9.62
CA SER A 103 -6.77 -18.78 10.75
C SER A 103 -5.73 -19.77 11.23
N PHE A 104 -4.53 -19.27 11.52
CA PHE A 104 -3.40 -20.06 12.01
C PHE A 104 -2.89 -19.42 13.30
N SER A 105 -2.66 -20.20 14.35
CA SER A 105 -1.98 -19.74 15.55
C SER A 105 -0.47 -19.99 15.42
N LYS A 106 0.35 -19.08 15.95
CA LYS A 106 1.79 -19.37 16.09
C LYS A 106 1.95 -20.54 17.04
N SER A 107 2.57 -21.63 16.57
CA SER A 107 3.04 -22.67 17.48
C SER A 107 4.12 -22.07 18.36
N SER A 108 3.91 -22.07 19.67
CA SER A 108 4.90 -21.70 20.66
C SER A 108 6.06 -22.70 20.57
N ARG A 109 7.14 -22.35 19.88
CA ARG A 109 8.42 -23.02 20.12
C ARG A 109 8.88 -22.58 21.51
N ALA A 110 8.83 -23.51 22.47
CA ALA A 110 9.57 -23.35 23.71
C ALA A 110 11.04 -23.14 23.36
N SER A 111 11.59 -22.01 23.75
CA SER A 111 13.02 -21.75 23.71
C SER A 111 13.70 -22.77 24.62
N VAL A 112 14.59 -23.59 24.06
CA VAL A 112 15.57 -24.38 24.83
C VAL A 112 16.77 -23.50 25.11
#